data_AF-A0A7Y0JX43-F1
#
_entry.id   AF-A0A7Y0JX43-F1
#
_cell.length_a   1.000
_cell.length_b   1.000
_cell.length_c   1.000
_cell.angle_alpha   90.00
_cell.angle_beta   90.00
_cell.angle_gamma   90.00
#
_symmetry.space_group_name_H-M   'P 1'
#
loop_
_entity.id
_entity.type
_entity.pdbx_description
1 polymer ?
#
loop_
_entity_poly.entity_id
_entity_poly.type
_entity_poly.pdbx_seq_one_letter_code
_entity_poly.pdbx_strand_id
1 'polypeptide(L)'
;MKGTLVLAAMPAAMGAGLFAEGAQLDEWDEHTDAVASLVGLTKERLELSEQVAAAKYWSGQPIEDLEREAKVLHDVARRSAEIGLDPEIGTTYFRTQMEAGKRLQRRLHAMWRERPDSRPDFSPDLADELRPRLDRLTDEILLALKVIDRG
;
A
#
# COMPACT_ATOMS: atom_id res chain seq x y z
N MET A 1 32.94 11.24 -42.52
CA MET A 1 33.26 10.25 -41.47
C MET A 1 32.86 10.88 -40.15
N LYS A 2 31.91 10.41 -39.35
CA LYS A 2 31.27 9.10 -39.08
C LYS A 2 29.81 9.40 -38.68
N GLY A 3 28.76 8.60 -38.85
CA GLY A 3 28.52 7.24 -39.34
C GLY A 3 26.99 7.04 -39.19
N THR A 4 26.30 6.63 -40.24
CA THR A 4 25.73 5.27 -40.41
C THR A 4 24.20 5.35 -40.40
N LEU A 5 23.61 5.11 -41.57
CA LEU A 5 22.18 4.87 -41.78
C LEU A 5 21.72 3.66 -40.95
N VAL A 6 20.50 3.73 -40.43
CA VAL A 6 19.63 2.55 -40.32
C VAL A 6 18.36 2.83 -41.11
N LEU A 7 18.33 2.24 -42.30
CA LEU A 7 17.15 2.10 -43.14
C LEU A 7 16.31 0.97 -42.52
N ALA A 8 15.20 1.30 -41.88
CA ALA A 8 14.14 0.34 -41.60
C ALA A 8 13.06 0.53 -42.66
N ALA A 9 12.92 -0.49 -43.51
CA ALA A 9 11.93 -0.56 -44.58
C ALA A 9 10.51 -0.54 -44.00
N MET A 10 9.65 0.34 -44.52
CA MET A 10 8.20 0.25 -44.31
C MET A 10 7.62 -0.80 -45.26
N PRO A 11 6.82 -1.76 -44.79
CA PRO A 11 5.88 -2.45 -45.66
C PRO A 11 4.70 -1.53 -45.95
N ALA A 12 4.48 -1.25 -47.23
CA ALA A 12 3.20 -0.75 -47.71
C ALA A 12 2.17 -1.88 -47.59
N ALA A 13 1.22 -1.75 -46.66
CA ALA A 13 0.01 -2.55 -46.62
C ALA A 13 -1.19 -1.60 -46.76
N MET A 14 -1.73 -1.57 -47.98
CA MET A 14 -3.04 -1.01 -48.28
C MET A 14 -4.09 -1.96 -47.69
N GLY A 15 -4.66 -1.58 -46.55
CA GLY A 15 -5.75 -2.28 -45.90
C GLY A 15 -6.50 -1.33 -44.99
N ALA A 16 -7.73 -0.99 -45.37
CA ALA A 16 -8.63 -0.19 -44.56
C ALA A 16 -9.00 -0.98 -43.29
N GLY A 17 -8.33 -0.65 -42.18
CA GLY A 17 -8.67 -1.06 -40.83
C GLY A 17 -8.44 0.15 -39.93
N LEU A 18 -9.48 0.54 -39.18
CA LEU A 18 -9.47 1.71 -38.32
C LEU A 18 -8.30 1.66 -37.32
N PHE A 19 -7.62 2.80 -37.18
CA PHE A 19 -6.56 3.01 -36.21
C PHE A 19 -7.07 2.72 -34.78
N ALA A 20 -6.54 1.67 -34.16
CA ALA A 20 -6.69 1.35 -32.74
C ALA A 20 -5.35 1.56 -31.99
N GLU A 21 -4.57 2.58 -32.36
CA GLU A 21 -3.23 2.85 -31.80
C GLU A 21 -3.27 3.81 -30.59
N GLY A 22 -4.43 4.41 -30.27
CA GLY A 22 -4.57 5.41 -29.21
C GLY A 22 -5.02 4.89 -27.85
N ALA A 23 -5.60 3.70 -27.76
CA ALA A 23 -6.14 3.18 -26.50
C ALA A 23 -5.07 2.57 -25.58
N GLN A 24 -3.96 2.11 -26.15
CA GLN A 24 -2.95 1.38 -25.38
C GLN A 24 -2.11 2.32 -24.51
N LEU A 25 -1.76 3.54 -24.96
CA LEU A 25 -0.87 4.43 -24.18
C LEU A 25 -1.53 4.97 -22.90
N ASP A 26 -2.84 5.20 -22.89
CA ASP A 26 -3.57 5.73 -21.72
C ASP A 26 -3.73 4.68 -20.58
N GLU A 27 -3.81 3.39 -20.92
CA GLU A 27 -4.04 2.29 -19.96
C GLU A 27 -2.78 1.94 -19.14
N TRP A 28 -1.60 2.02 -19.75
CA TRP A 28 -0.32 1.82 -19.03
C TRP A 28 -0.01 2.95 -18.04
N ASP A 29 -0.48 4.18 -18.32
CA ASP A 29 -0.30 5.32 -17.42
C ASP A 29 -1.17 5.19 -16.15
N GLU A 30 -2.45 4.81 -16.29
CA GLU A 30 -3.34 4.62 -15.13
C GLU A 30 -2.86 3.49 -14.20
N HIS A 31 -2.41 2.37 -14.74
CA HIS A 31 -1.86 1.26 -13.96
C HIS A 31 -0.55 1.63 -13.24
N THR A 32 0.35 2.33 -13.95
CA THR A 32 1.62 2.76 -13.36
C THR A 32 1.39 3.76 -12.23
N ASP A 33 0.45 4.69 -12.42
CA ASP A 33 0.03 5.66 -11.41
C ASP A 33 -0.61 4.98 -10.20
N ALA A 34 -1.46 3.97 -10.41
CA ALA A 34 -2.08 3.21 -9.33
C ALA A 34 -1.05 2.43 -8.51
N VAL A 35 -0.04 1.82 -9.14
CA VAL A 35 1.07 1.16 -8.45
C VAL A 35 1.90 2.18 -7.67
N ALA A 36 2.23 3.34 -8.26
CA ALA A 36 2.97 4.40 -7.58
C ALA A 36 2.20 4.93 -6.35
N SER A 37 0.88 5.12 -6.50
CA SER A 37 -0.03 5.50 -5.42
C SER A 37 -0.05 4.45 -4.31
N LEU A 38 -0.21 3.17 -4.66
CA LEU A 38 -0.17 2.07 -3.69
C LEU A 38 1.13 2.06 -2.90
N VAL A 39 2.29 2.22 -3.57
CA VAL A 39 3.60 2.29 -2.89
C VAL A 39 3.68 3.47 -1.93
N GLY A 40 3.19 4.64 -2.33
CA GLY A 40 3.13 5.83 -1.48
C GLY A 40 2.28 5.60 -0.22
N LEU A 41 1.06 5.09 -0.39
CA LEU A 41 0.13 4.79 0.70
C LEU A 41 0.66 3.69 1.64
N THR A 42 1.32 2.68 1.07
CA THR A 42 2.00 1.62 1.83
C THR A 42 3.05 2.21 2.76
N LYS A 43 3.87 3.12 2.23
CA LYS A 43 4.92 3.79 2.99
C LYS A 43 4.33 4.63 4.12
N GLU A 44 3.31 5.43 3.84
CA GLU A 44 2.65 6.25 4.87
C GLU A 44 2.05 5.38 5.99
N ARG A 45 1.44 4.25 5.64
CA ARG A 45 0.92 3.30 6.63
C ARG A 45 2.03 2.67 7.49
N LEU A 46 3.21 2.44 6.92
CA LEU A 46 4.37 1.94 7.65
C LEU A 46 4.93 3.02 8.59
N GLU A 47 4.97 4.29 8.17
CA GLU A 47 5.35 5.43 9.02
C GLU A 47 4.40 5.58 10.22
N LEU A 48 3.08 5.36 10.04
CA LEU A 48 2.14 5.28 11.16
C LEU A 48 2.44 4.09 12.09
N SER A 49 3.00 2.99 11.58
CA SER A 49 3.36 1.83 12.41
C SER A 49 4.50 2.15 13.38
N GLU A 50 5.36 3.14 13.08
CA GLU A 50 6.36 3.66 14.02
C GLU A 50 5.69 4.40 15.19
N GLN A 51 4.66 5.21 14.90
CA GLN A 51 3.87 5.88 15.92
C GLN A 51 3.05 4.89 16.76
N VAL A 52 2.50 3.84 16.15
CA VAL A 52 1.86 2.73 16.87
C VAL A 52 2.87 2.02 17.77
N ALA A 53 4.12 1.84 17.32
CA ALA A 53 5.19 1.30 18.17
C ALA A 53 5.39 2.17 19.41
N ALA A 54 5.48 3.49 19.25
CA ALA A 54 5.64 4.44 20.35
C ALA A 54 4.47 4.36 21.34
N ALA A 55 3.24 4.42 20.83
CA ALA A 55 2.03 4.35 21.66
C ALA A 55 1.95 3.05 22.47
N LYS A 56 2.24 1.90 21.84
CA LYS A 56 2.26 0.59 22.52
C LYS A 56 3.41 0.45 23.50
N TYR A 57 4.56 1.04 23.22
CA TYR A 57 5.69 1.04 24.13
C TYR A 57 5.35 1.73 25.45
N TRP A 58 4.74 2.91 25.38
CA TRP A 58 4.38 3.70 26.54
C TRP A 58 3.15 3.19 27.29
N SER A 59 2.13 2.72 26.58
CA SER A 59 0.91 2.17 27.19
C SER A 59 1.06 0.74 27.71
N GLY A 60 2.11 0.01 27.29
CA GLY A 60 2.31 -1.40 27.61
C GLY A 60 1.38 -2.36 26.86
N GLN A 61 0.62 -1.86 25.86
CA GLN A 61 -0.22 -2.72 25.03
C GLN A 61 0.62 -3.69 24.19
N PRO A 62 0.14 -4.93 23.96
CA PRO A 62 0.89 -5.91 23.19
C PRO A 62 0.99 -5.49 21.71
N ILE A 63 2.14 -5.79 21.09
CA ILE A 63 2.35 -5.54 19.65
C ILE A 63 1.34 -6.34 18.81
N GLU A 64 1.14 -7.61 19.15
CA GLU A 64 0.16 -8.49 18.52
C GLU A 64 -1.15 -8.45 19.29
N ASP A 65 -2.21 -8.12 18.59
CA ASP A 65 -3.57 -8.02 19.13
C ASP A 65 -4.50 -8.74 18.15
N LEU A 66 -4.62 -10.06 18.33
CA LEU A 66 -5.33 -10.95 17.41
C LEU A 66 -6.80 -10.56 17.25
N GLU A 67 -7.43 -10.06 18.31
CA GLU A 67 -8.83 -9.63 18.27
C GLU A 67 -8.98 -8.37 17.42
N ARG A 68 -8.10 -7.38 17.60
CA ARG A 68 -8.11 -6.17 16.76
C ARG A 68 -7.72 -6.48 15.32
N GLU A 69 -6.73 -7.33 15.10
CA GLU A 69 -6.29 -7.75 13.76
C GLU A 69 -7.44 -8.43 13.01
N ALA A 70 -8.18 -9.34 13.67
CA ALA A 70 -9.37 -9.97 13.09
C ALA A 70 -10.46 -8.97 12.72
N LYS A 71 -10.74 -7.98 13.59
CA LYS A 71 -11.72 -6.91 13.31
C LYS A 71 -11.33 -6.10 12.08
N VAL A 72 -10.06 -5.70 11.98
CA VAL A 72 -9.57 -4.93 10.83
C VAL A 72 -9.65 -5.75 9.54
N LEU A 73 -9.27 -7.03 9.56
CA LEU A 73 -9.36 -7.89 8.36
C LEU A 73 -10.82 -8.15 7.95
N HIS A 74 -11.74 -8.28 8.91
CA HIS A 74 -13.17 -8.37 8.62
C HIS A 74 -13.68 -7.09 7.95
N ASP A 75 -13.30 -5.92 8.46
CA ASP A 75 -13.68 -4.64 7.87
C ASP A 75 -13.08 -4.45 6.47
N VAL A 76 -11.83 -4.86 6.27
CA VAL A 76 -11.19 -4.87 4.95
C VAL A 76 -11.98 -5.74 3.97
N ALA A 77 -12.31 -6.98 4.34
CA ALA A 77 -13.08 -7.89 3.49
C ALA A 77 -14.43 -7.27 3.08
N ARG A 78 -15.14 -6.67 4.04
CA ARG A 78 -16.42 -6.00 3.80
C ARG A 78 -16.26 -4.81 2.83
N ARG A 79 -15.31 -3.91 3.10
CA ARG A 79 -15.06 -2.71 2.27
C ARG A 79 -14.60 -3.08 0.86
N SER A 80 -13.76 -4.12 0.72
CA SER A 80 -13.38 -4.68 -0.59
C SER A 80 -14.60 -5.10 -1.39
N ALA A 81 -15.51 -5.87 -0.78
CA ALA A 81 -16.74 -6.30 -1.45
C ALA A 81 -17.63 -5.11 -1.85
N GLU A 82 -17.77 -4.10 -0.98
CA GLU A 82 -18.56 -2.89 -1.25
C GLU A 82 -18.06 -2.10 -2.46
N ILE A 83 -16.74 -2.07 -2.69
CA ILE A 83 -16.16 -1.42 -3.86
C ILE A 83 -16.00 -2.37 -5.05
N GLY A 84 -16.36 -3.65 -4.94
CA GLY A 84 -16.22 -4.64 -6.01
C GLY A 84 -14.78 -5.12 -6.26
N LEU A 85 -13.92 -5.07 -5.24
CA LEU A 85 -12.62 -5.74 -5.20
C LEU A 85 -12.82 -7.13 -4.55
N ASP A 86 -12.15 -8.17 -5.04
CA ASP A 86 -12.15 -9.48 -4.38
C ASP A 86 -11.68 -9.32 -2.91
N PRO A 87 -12.51 -9.69 -1.91
CA PRO A 87 -12.13 -9.63 -0.50
C PRO A 87 -10.82 -10.34 -0.15
N GLU A 88 -10.46 -11.40 -0.88
CA GLU A 88 -9.21 -12.12 -0.63
C GLU A 88 -7.97 -11.29 -0.99
N ILE A 89 -8.05 -10.47 -2.05
CA ILE A 89 -6.97 -9.55 -2.44
C ILE A 89 -6.72 -8.53 -1.33
N GLY A 90 -7.78 -7.86 -0.88
CA GLY A 90 -7.69 -6.88 0.20
C GLY A 90 -7.17 -7.50 1.49
N THR A 91 -7.75 -8.61 1.94
CA THR A 91 -7.35 -9.24 3.21
C THR A 91 -5.93 -9.80 3.17
N THR A 92 -5.48 -10.40 2.06
CA THR A 92 -4.10 -10.89 1.91
C THR A 92 -3.10 -9.73 1.95
N TYR A 93 -3.41 -8.62 1.28
CA TYR A 93 -2.57 -7.43 1.31
C TYR A 93 -2.45 -6.86 2.74
N PHE A 94 -3.57 -6.66 3.43
CA PHE A 94 -3.56 -6.10 4.79
C PHE A 94 -2.94 -7.03 5.83
N ARG A 95 -3.09 -8.35 5.69
CA ARG A 95 -2.40 -9.34 6.54
C ARG A 95 -0.88 -9.18 6.40
N THR A 96 -0.39 -9.03 5.18
CA THR A 96 1.05 -8.80 4.90
C THR A 96 1.53 -7.49 5.52
N GLN A 97 0.78 -6.41 5.37
CA GLN A 97 1.10 -5.10 5.95
C GLN A 97 1.10 -5.12 7.49
N MET A 98 0.17 -5.84 8.12
CA MET A 98 0.15 -6.03 9.57
C MET A 98 1.40 -6.75 10.06
N GLU A 99 1.81 -7.83 9.38
CA GLU A 99 3.04 -8.55 9.73
C GLU A 99 4.29 -7.68 9.57
N ALA A 100 4.37 -6.90 8.50
CA ALA A 100 5.45 -5.94 8.30
C ALA A 100 5.50 -4.90 9.43
N GLY A 101 4.35 -4.32 9.79
CA GLY A 101 4.23 -3.38 10.90
C GLY A 101 4.63 -4.00 12.24
N LYS A 102 4.21 -5.25 12.53
CA LYS A 102 4.61 -5.96 13.76
C LYS A 102 6.12 -6.20 13.82
N ARG A 103 6.77 -6.53 12.70
CA ARG A 103 8.25 -6.68 12.65
C ARG A 103 8.96 -5.37 12.95
N LEU A 104 8.50 -4.27 12.37
CA LEU A 104 9.03 -2.92 12.65
C LEU A 104 8.86 -2.55 14.13
N GLN A 105 7.66 -2.72 14.68
CA GLN A 105 7.37 -2.46 16.09
C GLN A 105 8.28 -3.26 17.03
N ARG A 106 8.46 -4.58 16.78
CA ARG A 106 9.34 -5.43 17.59
C ARG A 106 10.79 -4.95 17.55
N ARG A 107 11.29 -4.54 16.37
CA ARG A 107 12.65 -3.98 16.20
C ARG A 107 12.82 -2.68 16.99
N LEU A 108 11.87 -1.75 16.86
CA LEU A 108 11.91 -0.47 17.56
C LEU A 108 11.85 -0.66 19.08
N HIS A 109 10.94 -1.51 19.57
CA HIS A 109 10.84 -1.84 20.99
C HIS A 109 12.13 -2.45 21.55
N ALA A 110 12.78 -3.35 20.80
CA ALA A 110 14.08 -3.90 21.19
C ALA A 110 15.15 -2.80 21.28
N MET A 111 15.23 -1.97 20.24
CA MET A 111 16.16 -0.84 20.21
C MET A 111 15.96 0.12 21.39
N TRP A 112 14.71 0.48 21.73
CA TRP A 112 14.41 1.41 22.82
C TRP A 112 14.70 0.83 24.21
N ARG A 113 14.60 -0.50 24.36
CA ARG A 113 15.03 -1.17 25.60
C ARG A 113 16.56 -1.17 25.74
N GLU A 114 17.28 -1.37 24.65
CA GLU A 114 18.76 -1.35 24.62
C GLU A 114 19.33 0.07 24.76
N ARG A 115 18.66 1.05 24.16
CA ARG A 115 19.06 2.46 24.11
C ARG A 115 17.89 3.35 24.55
N PRO A 116 17.67 3.51 25.87
CA PRO A 116 16.52 4.27 26.40
C PRO A 116 16.53 5.76 26.02
N ASP A 117 17.67 6.31 25.63
CA ASP A 117 17.85 7.66 25.09
C ASP A 117 17.29 7.80 23.65
N SER A 118 17.13 6.71 22.92
CA SER A 118 16.58 6.69 21.54
C SER A 118 15.07 6.52 21.46
N ARG A 119 14.38 6.37 22.60
CA ARG A 119 12.93 6.19 22.64
C ARG A 119 12.21 7.52 22.36
N PRO A 120 11.06 7.49 21.66
CA PRO A 120 10.23 8.67 21.46
C PRO A 120 9.75 9.21 22.81
N ASP A 121 9.75 10.53 22.97
CA ASP A 121 9.22 11.24 24.16
C ASP A 121 7.71 11.51 24.06
N PHE A 122 7.07 11.04 22.99
CA PHE A 122 5.65 11.18 22.72
C PHE A 122 4.95 9.81 22.64
N SER A 123 3.64 9.81 22.89
CA SER A 123 2.76 8.63 22.82
C SER A 123 1.40 9.06 22.26
N PRO A 124 1.18 8.96 20.93
CA PRO A 124 -0.10 9.33 20.33
C PRO A 124 -1.21 8.37 20.78
N ASP A 125 -2.45 8.85 20.86
CA ASP A 125 -3.56 7.96 21.21
C ASP A 125 -3.89 6.98 20.07
N LEU A 126 -4.01 5.69 20.41
CA LEU A 126 -4.28 4.66 19.41
C LEU A 126 -5.71 4.76 18.87
N ALA A 127 -6.69 5.04 19.72
CA ALA A 127 -8.10 5.06 19.38
C ALA A 127 -8.49 6.31 18.61
N ASP A 128 -8.06 7.47 19.10
CA ASP A 128 -8.57 8.77 18.67
C ASP A 128 -7.70 9.43 17.60
N GLU A 129 -6.41 9.06 17.50
CA GLU A 129 -5.49 9.66 16.53
C GLU A 129 -5.04 8.67 15.45
N LEU A 130 -4.47 7.53 15.86
CA LEU A 130 -3.81 6.63 14.91
C LEU A 130 -4.79 5.76 14.11
N ARG A 131 -5.81 5.18 14.76
CA ARG A 131 -6.80 4.33 14.08
C ARG A 131 -7.58 5.08 12.99
N PRO A 132 -8.09 6.30 13.19
CA PRO A 132 -8.78 7.03 12.12
C PRO A 132 -7.88 7.31 10.91
N ARG A 133 -6.58 7.58 11.12
CA ARG A 133 -5.62 7.77 10.02
C ARG A 133 -5.36 6.46 9.27
N LEU A 134 -5.17 5.36 10.00
CA LEU A 134 -5.03 4.02 9.42
C LEU A 134 -6.27 3.60 8.63
N ASP A 135 -7.46 3.95 9.11
CA ASP A 135 -8.73 3.63 8.44
C ASP A 135 -8.87 4.41 7.13
N ARG A 136 -8.47 5.70 7.07
CA ARG A 136 -8.43 6.46 5.81
C ARG A 136 -7.46 5.84 4.80
N LEU A 137 -6.23 5.53 5.21
CA LEU A 137 -5.26 4.85 4.36
C LEU A 137 -5.76 3.49 3.89
N THR A 138 -6.58 2.81 4.71
CA THR A 138 -7.18 1.53 4.33
C THR A 138 -8.08 1.71 3.12
N ASP A 139 -8.96 2.72 3.12
CA ASP A 139 -9.87 2.97 2.02
C ASP A 139 -9.12 3.36 0.74
N GLU A 140 -8.10 4.23 0.85
CA GLU A 140 -7.27 4.66 -0.29
C GLU A 140 -6.48 3.50 -0.91
N ILE A 141 -5.91 2.62 -0.08
CA ILE A 141 -5.20 1.42 -0.54
C ILE A 141 -6.15 0.46 -1.27
N LEU A 142 -7.36 0.24 -0.76
CA LEU A 142 -8.33 -0.65 -1.41
C LEU A 142 -8.75 -0.13 -2.77
N LEU A 143 -8.90 1.18 -2.93
CA LEU A 143 -9.17 1.80 -4.23
C LEU A 143 -7.99 1.61 -5.20
N ALA A 144 -6.75 1.81 -4.75
CA ALA A 144 -5.57 1.57 -5.58
C ALA A 144 -5.44 0.10 -6.02
N LEU A 145 -5.64 -0.84 -5.09
CA LEU A 145 -5.63 -2.28 -5.38
C LEU A 145 -6.70 -2.66 -6.41
N LYS A 146 -7.89 -2.06 -6.33
CA LYS A 146 -8.96 -2.28 -7.28
C LYS A 146 -8.62 -1.82 -8.70
N VAL A 147 -7.90 -0.70 -8.86
CA VAL A 147 -7.43 -0.28 -10.18
C VAL A 147 -6.41 -1.29 -10.70
N ILE A 148 -5.44 -1.67 -9.88
CA ILE A 148 -4.39 -2.64 -10.25
C ILE A 148 -4.96 -4.02 -10.61
N ASP A 149 -6.02 -4.48 -9.95
CA ASP A 149 -6.66 -5.78 -10.22
C ASP A 149 -7.41 -5.84 -11.58
N ARG A 150 -7.72 -4.69 -12.18
CA ARG A 150 -8.57 -4.61 -13.38
C ARG A 150 -7.84 -4.66 -14.71
N GLY A 151 -6.54 -4.43 -14.75
CA GLY A 151 -5.71 -4.52 -15.97
C GLY A 151 -4.64 -5.59 -15.87
#